data_AF-A0A7Y8S0K1-F1
#
_entry.id   AF-A0A7Y8S0K1-F1
#
_cell.length_a   1.000
_cell.length_b   1.000
_cell.length_c   1.000
_cell.angle_alpha   90.00
_cell.angle_beta   90.00
_cell.angle_gamma   90.00
#
_symmetry.space_group_name_H-M   'P 1'
#
loop_
_entity.id
_entity.type
_entity.pdbx_description
1 polymer ?
#
loop_
_entity_poly.entity_id
_entity_poly.type
_entity_poly.pdbx_seq_one_letter_code
_entity_poly.pdbx_strand_id
1 'polypeptide(L)'
;MNENNQERDIYTAVADPTRRTLMRLLADAEELPLKELTAHFDMGRTAVSKHLAILKESGLVMSRKVGRETRYRLNAAPLKEIEDWVSFYRKFWSERMLLLNQILQEEQNMSLTVSHDFHFNSPIEKVWHALTDANTLAKWIMPNDFKPVVGHQFQFRNEQWNLVIDSEVLEVDEPYKLSYTWVGGGINTTVTWTLKHEGGKTSLHLEHTGFEKEDQAFNGAKFGWARMGEELNKLLEEM
;
A
#
# COMPACT_ATOMS: atom_id res chain seq x y z
N MET A 1 -49.42 2.53 36.77
CA MET A 1 -48.91 3.75 36.11
C MET A 1 -48.28 3.30 34.80
N ASN A 2 -48.87 3.73 33.68
CA ASN A 2 -48.62 3.40 32.26
C ASN A 2 -47.14 3.09 31.94
N GLU A 3 -46.81 1.87 31.49
CA GLU A 3 -46.88 1.33 30.11
C GLU A 3 -45.81 1.90 29.16
N ASN A 4 -44.90 1.01 28.74
CA ASN A 4 -44.09 0.99 27.51
C ASN A 4 -43.35 2.28 27.10
N ASN A 5 -42.06 2.37 27.47
CA ASN A 5 -41.08 3.04 26.62
C ASN A 5 -39.93 2.05 26.36
N GLN A 6 -40.12 1.13 25.41
CA GLN A 6 -38.97 0.48 24.78
C GLN A 6 -38.21 1.58 24.04
N GLU A 7 -37.24 2.22 24.71
CA GLU A 7 -36.23 3.05 24.04
C GLU A 7 -35.65 2.20 22.90
N ARG A 8 -35.62 2.75 21.69
CA ARG A 8 -35.12 2.01 20.54
C ARG A 8 -33.65 1.69 20.77
N ASP A 9 -33.29 0.45 20.47
CA ASP A 9 -31.93 -0.02 20.52
C ASP A 9 -30.98 0.88 19.69
N ILE A 10 -29.89 1.32 20.34
CA ILE A 10 -28.87 2.18 19.77
C ILE A 10 -28.15 1.51 18.59
N TYR A 11 -27.93 0.18 18.63
CA TYR A 11 -27.27 -0.55 17.55
C TYR A 11 -28.11 -0.50 16.28
N THR A 12 -29.41 -0.74 16.42
CA THR A 12 -30.39 -0.58 15.33
C THR A 12 -30.44 0.87 14.83
N ALA A 13 -30.35 1.86 15.73
CA ALA A 13 -30.34 3.27 15.36
C ALA A 13 -29.09 3.65 14.54
N VAL A 14 -27.89 3.18 14.89
CA VAL A 14 -26.66 3.51 14.15
C VAL A 14 -26.41 2.64 12.92
N ALA A 15 -27.12 1.51 12.76
CA ALA A 15 -26.93 0.59 11.63
C ALA A 15 -27.24 1.21 10.26
N ASP A 16 -28.07 2.25 10.22
CA ASP A 16 -28.50 2.93 8.99
C ASP A 16 -27.56 4.08 8.60
N PRO A 17 -27.11 4.13 7.34
CA PRO A 17 -26.16 5.14 6.88
C PRO A 17 -26.72 6.56 6.91
N THR A 18 -28.01 6.77 6.64
CA THR A 18 -28.66 8.09 6.71
C THR A 18 -28.67 8.61 8.15
N ARG A 19 -28.96 7.74 9.13
CA ARG A 19 -28.90 8.11 10.55
C ARG A 19 -27.49 8.47 11.00
N ARG A 20 -26.46 7.73 10.56
CA ARG A 20 -25.05 8.10 10.83
C ARG A 20 -24.67 9.44 10.20
N THR A 21 -25.15 9.74 8.99
CA THR A 21 -24.91 11.04 8.35
C THR A 21 -25.61 12.18 9.10
N LEU A 22 -26.86 12.01 9.54
CA LEU A 22 -27.56 13.00 10.39
C LEU A 22 -26.80 13.27 11.69
N MET A 23 -26.31 12.22 12.36
CA MET A 23 -25.52 12.36 13.57
C MET A 23 -24.21 13.12 13.33
N ARG A 24 -23.54 12.89 12.18
CA ARG A 24 -22.34 13.63 11.80
C ARG A 24 -22.63 15.12 11.58
N LEU A 25 -23.69 15.45 10.82
CA LEU A 25 -24.11 16.84 10.62
C LEU A 25 -24.44 17.55 11.95
N LEU A 26 -25.03 16.82 12.90
CA LEU A 26 -25.32 17.33 14.24
C LEU A 26 -24.11 17.35 15.19
N ALA A 27 -23.01 16.68 14.84
CA ALA A 27 -21.76 16.73 15.61
C ALA A 27 -20.97 18.02 15.32
N ASP A 28 -21.10 18.54 14.09
CA ASP A 28 -20.38 19.73 13.62
C ASP A 28 -21.09 21.05 13.97
N ALA A 29 -22.26 21.00 14.61
CA ALA A 29 -23.07 22.15 14.98
C ALA A 29 -23.71 21.99 16.37
N GLU A 30 -24.00 23.09 17.06
CA GLU A 30 -24.67 23.04 18.36
C GLU A 30 -26.13 22.55 18.23
N GLU A 31 -26.90 23.16 17.33
CA GLU A 31 -28.25 22.69 16.96
C GLU A 31 -28.61 23.07 15.51
N LEU A 32 -29.32 22.19 14.79
CA LEU A 32 -29.78 22.43 13.41
C LEU A 32 -31.30 22.27 13.27
N PRO A 33 -32.00 23.13 12.51
CA PRO A 33 -33.42 22.95 12.20
C PRO A 33 -33.63 21.84 11.16
N LEU A 34 -34.82 21.21 11.17
CA LEU A 34 -35.19 20.17 10.19
C LEU A 34 -34.94 20.58 8.74
N LYS A 35 -35.18 21.85 8.42
CA LYS A 35 -35.03 22.40 7.07
C LYS A 35 -33.58 22.29 6.57
N GLU A 36 -32.61 22.65 7.42
CA GLU A 36 -31.18 22.59 7.08
C GLU A 36 -30.73 21.14 6.97
N LEU A 37 -31.11 20.28 7.92
CA LEU A 37 -30.80 18.85 7.85
C LEU A 37 -31.34 18.18 6.58
N THR A 38 -32.55 18.55 6.15
CA THR A 38 -33.16 17.98 4.93
C THR A 38 -32.40 18.36 3.66
N ALA A 39 -31.74 19.52 3.63
CA ALA A 39 -31.03 19.98 2.44
C ALA A 39 -29.82 19.09 2.06
N HIS A 40 -29.36 18.22 2.98
CA HIS A 40 -28.26 17.29 2.75
C HIS A 40 -28.69 15.92 2.20
N PHE A 41 -29.97 15.73 1.89
CA PHE A 41 -30.48 14.45 1.41
C PHE A 41 -31.44 14.65 0.23
N ASP A 42 -31.41 13.71 -0.72
CA ASP A 42 -32.35 13.66 -1.84
C ASP A 42 -33.77 13.25 -1.43
N MET A 43 -33.93 12.79 -0.18
CA MET A 43 -35.22 12.38 0.37
C MET A 43 -36.01 13.57 0.94
N GLY A 44 -37.35 13.46 0.91
CA GLY A 44 -38.22 14.50 1.44
C GLY A 44 -38.17 14.65 2.96
N ARG A 45 -38.62 15.82 3.46
CA ARG A 45 -38.65 16.18 4.90
C ARG A 45 -39.28 15.11 5.80
N THR A 46 -40.33 14.45 5.35
CA THR A 46 -41.02 13.39 6.11
C THR A 46 -40.11 12.18 6.34
N ALA A 47 -39.29 11.81 5.35
CA ALA A 47 -38.33 10.72 5.51
C ALA A 47 -37.24 11.08 6.52
N VAL A 48 -36.62 12.26 6.38
CA VAL A 48 -35.63 12.77 7.34
C VAL A 48 -36.19 12.87 8.75
N SER A 49 -37.43 13.35 8.91
CA SER A 49 -38.10 13.42 10.20
C SER A 49 -38.31 12.05 10.84
N LYS A 50 -38.55 10.99 10.05
CA LYS A 50 -38.63 9.61 10.57
C LYS A 50 -37.28 9.12 11.08
N HIS A 51 -36.19 9.40 10.36
CA HIS A 51 -34.84 9.05 10.83
C HIS A 51 -34.49 9.78 12.13
N LEU A 52 -34.84 11.08 12.25
CA LEU A 52 -34.65 11.86 13.48
C LEU A 52 -35.53 11.37 14.64
N ALA A 53 -36.75 10.88 14.36
CA ALA A 53 -37.59 10.25 15.37
C ALA A 53 -36.94 8.98 15.94
N ILE A 54 -36.38 8.12 15.08
CA ILE A 54 -35.65 6.92 15.49
C ILE A 54 -34.44 7.27 16.36
N LEU A 55 -33.64 8.25 15.93
CA LEU A 55 -32.48 8.72 16.69
C LEU A 55 -32.88 9.34 18.04
N LYS A 56 -34.04 9.99 18.10
CA LYS A 56 -34.59 10.54 19.35
C LYS A 56 -35.09 9.44 20.28
N GLU A 57 -35.80 8.45 19.75
CA GLU A 57 -36.30 7.28 20.48
C GLU A 57 -35.16 6.40 21.03
N SER A 58 -33.96 6.45 20.43
CA SER A 58 -32.75 5.81 20.94
C SER A 58 -31.86 6.73 21.78
N GLY A 59 -32.33 7.92 22.13
CA GLY A 59 -31.60 8.90 22.92
C GLY A 59 -30.40 9.56 22.24
N LEU A 60 -30.08 9.24 20.98
CA LEU A 60 -28.93 9.76 20.22
C LEU A 60 -29.12 11.22 19.76
N VAL A 61 -30.36 11.70 19.71
CA VAL A 61 -30.69 13.07 19.30
C VAL A 61 -31.72 13.66 20.27
N MET A 62 -31.51 14.91 20.67
CA MET A 62 -32.52 15.69 21.38
C MET A 62 -33.16 16.71 20.44
N SER A 63 -34.42 17.05 20.72
CA SER A 63 -35.18 18.03 19.93
C SER A 63 -35.85 19.07 20.82
N ARG A 64 -35.84 20.33 20.43
CA ARG A 64 -36.64 21.39 21.08
C ARG A 64 -37.34 22.28 20.05
N LYS A 65 -38.47 22.87 20.43
CA LYS A 65 -39.19 23.85 19.59
C LYS A 65 -38.63 25.24 19.83
N VAL A 66 -38.30 25.95 18.75
CA VAL A 66 -37.86 27.35 18.76
C VAL A 66 -38.69 28.10 17.73
N GLY A 67 -39.68 28.87 18.22
CA GLY A 67 -40.67 29.53 17.37
C GLY A 67 -41.47 28.51 16.55
N ARG A 68 -41.40 28.63 15.22
CA ARG A 68 -42.08 27.72 14.27
C ARG A 68 -41.24 26.52 13.86
N GLU A 69 -39.98 26.43 14.30
CA GLU A 69 -39.05 25.38 13.88
C GLU A 69 -38.75 24.40 15.03
N THR A 70 -38.45 23.16 14.67
CA THR A 70 -37.87 22.17 15.59
C THR A 70 -36.39 22.07 15.32
N ARG A 71 -35.58 22.32 16.35
CA ARG A 71 -34.13 22.21 16.32
C ARG A 71 -33.70 20.90 16.96
N TYR A 72 -32.70 20.27 16.38
CA TYR A 72 -32.13 19.00 16.79
C TYR A 72 -30.68 19.20 17.21
N ARG A 73 -30.24 18.44 18.21
CA ARG A 73 -28.85 18.37 18.66
C ARG A 73 -28.43 16.94 18.90
N LEU A 74 -27.16 16.66 18.69
CA LEU A 74 -26.58 15.37 19.04
C LEU A 74 -26.60 15.18 20.56
N ASN A 75 -26.92 13.98 21.00
CA ASN A 75 -26.62 13.48 22.32
C ASN A 75 -25.71 12.27 22.17
N ALA A 76 -24.40 12.47 22.36
CA ALA A 76 -23.40 11.44 22.15
C ALA A 76 -23.28 10.46 23.33
N ALA A 77 -23.88 10.76 24.50
CA ALA A 77 -23.73 9.93 25.69
C ALA A 77 -24.08 8.44 25.48
N PRO A 78 -25.16 8.09 24.75
CA PRO A 78 -25.49 6.69 24.50
C PRO A 78 -24.44 5.95 23.65
N LEU A 79 -23.63 6.64 22.84
CA LEU A 79 -22.58 6.01 22.02
C LEU A 79 -21.51 5.28 22.85
N LYS A 80 -21.43 5.57 24.16
CA LYS A 80 -20.52 4.87 25.07
C LYS A 80 -20.74 3.35 25.07
N GLU A 81 -21.99 2.91 24.96
CA GLU A 81 -22.33 1.48 24.87
C GLU A 81 -21.69 0.80 23.65
N ILE A 82 -21.72 1.47 22.50
CA ILE A 82 -21.07 0.98 21.27
C ILE A 82 -19.55 1.02 21.43
N GLU A 83 -19.00 2.08 22.01
CA GLU A 83 -17.56 2.18 22.26
C GLU A 83 -17.07 1.02 23.14
N ASP A 84 -17.77 0.73 24.23
CA ASP A 84 -17.40 -0.33 25.17
C ASP A 84 -17.48 -1.71 24.51
N TRP A 85 -18.53 -1.96 23.72
CA TRP A 85 -18.68 -3.20 22.95
C TRP A 85 -17.56 -3.36 21.92
N VAL A 86 -17.26 -2.34 21.11
CA VAL A 86 -16.17 -2.40 20.12
C VAL A 86 -14.80 -2.57 20.80
N SER A 87 -14.61 -1.96 21.99
CA SER A 87 -13.36 -2.04 22.74
C SER A 87 -13.00 -3.47 23.14
N PHE A 88 -13.99 -4.31 23.45
CA PHE A 88 -13.75 -5.75 23.69
C PHE A 88 -13.10 -6.45 22.49
N TYR A 89 -13.45 -6.05 21.26
CA TYR A 89 -12.94 -6.67 20.05
C TYR A 89 -11.62 -6.08 19.55
N ARG A 90 -11.23 -4.87 20.00
CA ARG A 90 -9.96 -4.24 19.62
C ARG A 90 -8.75 -5.14 19.90
N LYS A 91 -8.77 -5.93 20.99
CA LYS A 91 -7.69 -6.88 21.33
C LYS A 91 -7.41 -7.91 20.21
N PHE A 92 -8.45 -8.39 19.54
CA PHE A 92 -8.30 -9.40 18.47
C PHE A 92 -7.69 -8.80 17.20
N TRP A 93 -7.93 -7.51 16.93
CA TRP A 93 -7.26 -6.81 15.83
C TRP A 93 -5.79 -6.59 16.13
N SER A 94 -5.44 -6.18 17.35
CA SER A 94 -4.06 -5.98 17.76
C SER A 94 -3.23 -7.26 17.75
N GLU A 95 -3.77 -8.36 18.28
CA GLU A 95 -3.08 -9.66 18.31
C GLU A 95 -2.87 -10.23 16.90
N ARG A 96 -3.88 -10.17 16.03
CA ARG A 96 -3.75 -10.66 14.65
C ARG A 96 -2.81 -9.79 13.81
N MET A 97 -2.80 -8.48 14.01
CA MET A 97 -1.85 -7.58 13.35
C MET A 97 -0.42 -7.79 13.84
N LEU A 98 -0.23 -8.07 15.13
CA LEU A 98 1.09 -8.41 15.68
C LEU A 98 1.62 -9.71 15.06
N LEU A 99 0.78 -10.75 14.96
CA LEU A 99 1.15 -12.02 14.34
C LEU A 99 1.49 -11.85 12.85
N LEU A 100 0.71 -11.05 12.12
CA LEU A 100 1.00 -10.75 10.71
C LEU A 100 2.35 -10.04 10.57
N ASN A 101 2.61 -9.02 11.40
CA ASN A 101 3.89 -8.32 11.38
C ASN A 101 5.05 -9.27 11.70
N GLN A 102 4.87 -10.20 12.64
CA GLN A 102 5.90 -11.18 12.97
C GLN A 102 6.18 -12.13 11.80
N ILE A 103 5.16 -12.66 11.13
CA ILE A 103 5.32 -13.53 9.95
C ILE A 103 6.04 -12.79 8.82
N LEU A 104 5.63 -11.55 8.53
CA LEU A 104 6.26 -10.73 7.49
C LEU A 104 7.72 -10.38 7.84
N GLN A 105 8.03 -10.15 9.12
CA GLN A 105 9.40 -9.92 9.58
C GLN A 105 10.24 -11.18 9.54
N GLU A 106 9.68 -12.34 9.86
CA GLU A 106 10.37 -13.63 9.74
C GLU A 106 10.68 -13.95 8.27
N GLU A 107 9.74 -13.74 7.34
CA GLU A 107 9.98 -13.89 5.90
C GLU A 107 11.07 -12.93 5.38
N GLN A 108 11.08 -11.67 5.83
CA GLN A 108 12.11 -10.71 5.45
C GLN A 108 13.48 -11.03 6.08
N ASN A 109 13.53 -11.45 7.35
CA ASN A 109 14.78 -11.81 8.04
C ASN A 109 15.36 -13.16 7.60
N MET A 110 14.53 -14.07 7.05
CA MET A 110 15.00 -15.37 6.54
C MET A 110 15.55 -15.29 5.12
N SER A 111 15.38 -14.16 4.42
CA SER A 111 15.97 -13.95 3.10
C SER A 111 17.23 -13.09 3.21
N LEU A 112 18.39 -13.69 2.89
CA LEU A 112 19.62 -12.96 2.72
C LEU A 112 19.54 -12.09 1.47
N THR A 113 20.19 -10.93 1.56
CA THR A 113 20.22 -9.93 0.48
C THR A 113 21.66 -9.65 0.09
N VAL A 114 21.94 -9.71 -1.21
CA VAL A 114 23.17 -9.16 -1.78
C VAL A 114 22.89 -7.71 -2.15
N SER A 115 23.74 -6.79 -1.69
CA SER A 115 23.62 -5.36 -2.01
C SER A 115 24.94 -4.80 -2.53
N HIS A 116 24.86 -3.92 -3.54
CA HIS A 116 25.99 -3.19 -4.12
C HIS A 116 25.61 -1.76 -4.46
N ASP A 117 26.53 -0.83 -4.21
CA ASP A 117 26.40 0.58 -4.57
C ASP A 117 27.43 0.96 -5.63
N PHE A 118 26.95 1.47 -6.76
CA PHE A 118 27.78 1.94 -7.86
C PHE A 118 27.60 3.45 -8.06
N HIS A 119 28.68 4.13 -8.42
CA HIS A 119 28.70 5.57 -8.64
C HIS A 119 29.30 5.86 -10.00
N PHE A 120 28.51 6.44 -10.90
CA PHE A 120 28.91 6.71 -12.27
C PHE A 120 29.00 8.21 -12.53
N ASN A 121 30.04 8.61 -13.26
CA ASN A 121 30.15 9.95 -13.82
C ASN A 121 29.41 10.03 -15.16
N SER A 122 28.12 9.65 -15.15
CA SER A 122 27.24 9.61 -16.33
C SER A 122 25.84 10.09 -15.96
N PRO A 123 25.11 10.73 -16.91
CA PRO A 123 23.71 11.12 -16.72
C PRO A 123 22.81 9.91 -16.41
N ILE A 124 21.74 10.12 -15.65
CA ILE A 124 20.85 9.04 -15.20
C ILE A 124 20.16 8.35 -16.38
N GLU A 125 19.86 9.09 -17.45
CA GLU A 125 19.23 8.57 -18.67
C GLU A 125 20.13 7.57 -19.39
N LYS A 126 21.46 7.82 -19.35
CA LYS A 126 22.46 6.93 -19.95
C LYS A 126 22.59 5.63 -19.15
N VAL A 127 22.60 5.73 -17.81
CA VAL A 127 22.63 4.55 -16.92
C VAL A 127 21.33 3.77 -17.04
N TRP A 128 20.19 4.46 -17.10
CA TRP A 128 18.88 3.84 -17.31
C TRP A 128 18.80 3.09 -18.64
N HIS A 129 19.28 3.69 -19.74
CA HIS A 129 19.34 3.03 -21.03
C HIS A 129 20.21 1.75 -20.96
N ALA A 130 21.37 1.82 -20.30
CA ALA A 130 22.25 0.66 -20.12
C ALA A 130 21.60 -0.51 -19.34
N LEU A 131 20.62 -0.21 -18.48
CA LEU A 131 19.83 -1.17 -17.70
C LEU A 131 18.60 -1.69 -18.45
N THR A 132 18.09 -0.95 -19.43
CA THR A 132 16.75 -1.21 -20.01
C THR A 132 16.74 -1.50 -21.51
N ASP A 133 17.82 -1.22 -22.24
CA ASP A 133 17.99 -1.68 -23.62
C ASP A 133 18.63 -3.06 -23.64
N ALA A 134 18.00 -4.00 -24.34
CA ALA A 134 18.45 -5.39 -24.41
C ALA A 134 19.88 -5.53 -24.97
N ASN A 135 20.27 -4.68 -25.93
CA ASN A 135 21.60 -4.75 -26.55
C ASN A 135 22.67 -4.22 -25.60
N THR A 136 22.41 -3.13 -24.88
CA THR A 136 23.35 -2.63 -23.86
C THR A 136 23.43 -3.60 -22.69
N LEU A 137 22.31 -4.13 -22.22
CA LEU A 137 22.24 -5.10 -21.13
C LEU A 137 23.03 -6.38 -21.45
N ALA A 138 22.98 -6.82 -22.71
CA ALA A 138 23.72 -7.97 -23.19
C ALA A 138 25.24 -7.80 -23.17
N LYS A 139 25.76 -6.56 -23.16
CA LYS A 139 27.19 -6.29 -23.15
C LYS A 139 27.84 -6.54 -21.79
N TRP A 140 27.09 -6.40 -20.69
CA TRP A 140 27.67 -6.45 -19.33
C TRP A 140 27.00 -7.46 -18.39
N ILE A 141 25.75 -7.88 -18.67
CA ILE A 141 25.12 -9.02 -17.98
C ILE A 141 25.25 -10.28 -18.85
N MET A 142 24.29 -10.50 -19.75
CA MET A 142 24.17 -11.68 -20.63
C MET A 142 23.20 -11.39 -21.79
N PRO A 143 23.31 -12.09 -22.94
CA PRO A 143 22.30 -12.09 -23.99
C PRO A 143 20.88 -12.27 -23.46
N ASN A 144 19.95 -11.44 -23.94
CA ASN A 144 18.57 -11.36 -23.47
C ASN A 144 17.65 -10.74 -24.54
N ASP A 145 16.35 -10.83 -24.32
CA ASP A 145 15.29 -10.17 -25.08
C ASP A 145 14.44 -9.24 -24.19
N PHE A 146 15.11 -8.58 -23.23
CA PHE A 146 14.49 -7.71 -22.24
C PHE A 146 13.66 -6.58 -22.87
N LYS A 147 12.54 -6.26 -22.23
CA LYS A 147 11.74 -5.06 -22.50
C LYS A 147 11.28 -4.48 -21.17
N PRO A 148 11.36 -3.15 -20.96
CA PRO A 148 10.95 -2.51 -19.70
C PRO A 148 9.42 -2.38 -19.64
N VAL A 149 8.73 -3.53 -19.61
CA VAL A 149 7.26 -3.62 -19.54
C VAL A 149 6.91 -4.59 -18.43
N VAL A 150 6.19 -4.12 -17.41
CA VAL A 150 5.74 -4.96 -16.29
C VAL A 150 4.97 -6.19 -16.81
N GLY A 151 5.32 -7.37 -16.30
CA GLY A 151 4.80 -8.67 -16.72
C GLY A 151 5.47 -9.25 -17.97
N HIS A 152 6.39 -8.54 -18.63
CA HIS A 152 7.15 -9.10 -19.74
C HIS A 152 8.09 -10.19 -19.22
N GLN A 153 7.97 -11.39 -19.81
CA GLN A 153 8.83 -12.52 -19.52
C GLN A 153 9.98 -12.56 -20.52
N PHE A 154 11.19 -12.73 -20.02
CA PHE A 154 12.42 -12.73 -20.79
C PHE A 154 13.44 -13.69 -20.16
N GLN A 155 14.54 -13.96 -20.87
CA GLN A 155 15.58 -14.83 -20.34
C GLN A 155 16.98 -14.23 -20.49
N PHE A 156 17.81 -14.41 -19.47
CA PHE A 156 19.27 -14.30 -19.63
C PHE A 156 19.84 -15.67 -20.01
N ARG A 157 20.68 -15.71 -21.05
CA ARG A 157 21.25 -16.96 -21.54
C ARG A 157 22.77 -16.87 -21.69
N ASN A 158 23.47 -17.90 -21.25
CA ASN A 158 24.89 -18.08 -21.49
C ASN A 158 25.17 -19.49 -22.02
N GLU A 159 25.39 -19.59 -23.34
CA GLU A 159 25.61 -20.86 -24.03
C GLU A 159 26.88 -21.58 -23.57
N GLN A 160 27.95 -20.84 -23.28
CA GLN A 160 29.22 -21.41 -22.85
C GLN A 160 29.09 -22.15 -21.51
N TRP A 161 28.13 -21.76 -20.67
CA TRP A 161 27.88 -22.30 -19.33
C TRP A 161 26.59 -23.11 -19.28
N ASN A 162 25.90 -23.26 -20.41
CA ASN A 162 24.56 -23.83 -20.53
C ASN A 162 23.60 -23.28 -19.45
N LEU A 163 23.68 -21.98 -19.19
CA LEU A 163 22.92 -21.29 -18.15
C LEU A 163 21.73 -20.57 -18.77
N VAL A 164 20.55 -20.80 -18.20
CA VAL A 164 19.32 -20.06 -18.50
C VAL A 164 18.76 -19.52 -17.19
N ILE A 165 18.47 -18.23 -17.16
CA ILE A 165 17.76 -17.55 -16.08
C ILE A 165 16.43 -17.08 -16.64
N ASP A 166 15.34 -17.57 -16.07
CA ASP A 166 14.00 -17.12 -16.35
C ASP A 166 13.69 -15.86 -15.54
N SER A 167 13.16 -14.84 -16.19
CA SER A 167 12.90 -13.55 -15.58
C SER A 167 11.56 -12.96 -16.02
N GLU A 168 10.91 -12.27 -15.11
CA GLU A 168 9.70 -11.49 -15.34
C GLU A 168 9.90 -10.09 -14.76
N VAL A 169 9.55 -9.06 -15.54
CA VAL A 169 9.63 -7.66 -15.09
C VAL A 169 8.54 -7.38 -14.07
N LEU A 170 8.91 -6.94 -12.88
CA LEU A 170 7.99 -6.70 -11.76
C LEU A 170 7.63 -5.22 -11.61
N GLU A 171 8.60 -4.32 -11.80
CA GLU A 171 8.42 -2.88 -11.62
C GLU A 171 9.28 -2.11 -12.61
N VAL A 172 8.71 -1.05 -13.18
CA VAL A 172 9.42 -0.08 -14.02
C VAL A 172 8.90 1.31 -13.64
N ASP A 173 9.77 2.11 -13.03
CA ASP A 173 9.56 3.52 -12.73
C ASP A 173 10.72 4.30 -13.35
N GLU A 174 10.56 4.72 -14.59
CA GLU A 174 11.62 5.34 -15.37
C GLU A 174 11.92 6.78 -14.92
N PRO A 175 13.20 7.18 -14.69
CA PRO A 175 14.44 6.39 -14.76
C PRO A 175 14.97 5.94 -13.38
N TYR A 176 14.09 5.83 -12.36
CA TYR A 176 14.46 5.72 -10.96
C TYR A 176 14.51 4.29 -10.41
N LYS A 177 13.71 3.36 -10.95
CA LYS A 177 13.62 2.02 -10.37
C LYS A 177 13.23 0.95 -11.38
N LEU A 178 13.90 -0.19 -11.32
CA LEU A 178 13.62 -1.38 -12.12
C LEU A 178 13.72 -2.62 -11.25
N SER A 179 12.76 -3.52 -11.30
CA SER A 179 12.87 -4.84 -10.67
C SER A 179 12.37 -5.96 -11.56
N TYR A 180 13.01 -7.13 -11.42
CA TYR A 180 12.65 -8.35 -12.14
C TYR A 180 13.07 -9.60 -11.37
N THR A 181 12.40 -10.72 -11.64
CA THR A 181 12.79 -12.02 -11.06
C THR A 181 14.08 -12.55 -11.69
N TRP A 182 14.82 -13.36 -10.94
CA TRP A 182 16.03 -14.04 -11.36
C TRP A 182 15.90 -15.52 -10.98
N VAL A 183 15.30 -16.32 -11.87
CA VAL A 183 14.98 -17.72 -11.58
C VAL A 183 15.95 -18.63 -12.31
N GLY A 184 16.76 -19.38 -11.55
CA GLY A 184 17.77 -20.28 -12.13
C GLY A 184 18.31 -21.26 -11.10
N GLY A 185 18.69 -22.47 -11.54
CA GLY A 185 19.28 -23.48 -10.65
C GLY A 185 18.35 -23.94 -9.51
N GLY A 186 17.03 -23.81 -9.68
CA GLY A 186 16.03 -24.16 -8.67
C GLY A 186 15.77 -23.08 -7.61
N ILE A 187 16.34 -21.88 -7.78
CA ILE A 187 16.18 -20.75 -6.86
C ILE A 187 15.36 -19.66 -7.56
N ASN A 188 14.46 -19.02 -6.81
CA ASN A 188 13.67 -17.89 -7.27
C ASN A 188 14.01 -16.66 -6.42
N THR A 189 14.76 -15.74 -7.01
CA THR A 189 15.21 -14.52 -6.35
C THR A 189 14.72 -13.29 -7.13
N THR A 190 14.88 -12.09 -6.55
CA THR A 190 14.47 -10.83 -7.17
C THR A 190 15.62 -9.85 -7.21
N VAL A 191 15.84 -9.22 -8.35
CA VAL A 191 16.84 -8.18 -8.57
C VAL A 191 16.13 -6.84 -8.66
N THR A 192 16.58 -5.86 -7.87
CA THR A 192 16.06 -4.50 -7.83
C THR A 192 17.18 -3.50 -8.01
N TRP A 193 16.99 -2.58 -8.94
CA TRP A 193 17.87 -1.46 -9.21
C TRP A 193 17.17 -0.17 -8.80
N THR A 194 17.85 0.70 -8.06
CA THR A 194 17.37 2.04 -7.69
C THR A 194 18.41 3.08 -8.10
N LEU A 195 17.98 4.10 -8.82
CA LEU A 195 18.84 5.17 -9.33
C LEU A 195 18.54 6.48 -8.61
N LYS A 196 19.60 7.22 -8.29
CA LYS A 196 19.52 8.60 -7.81
C LYS A 196 20.46 9.47 -8.62
N HIS A 197 20.03 10.69 -8.91
CA HIS A 197 20.83 11.67 -9.62
C HIS A 197 21.17 12.84 -8.69
N GLU A 198 22.46 13.09 -8.49
CA GLU A 198 22.95 14.21 -7.69
C GLU A 198 24.19 14.83 -8.34
N GLY A 199 24.16 16.15 -8.59
CA GLY A 199 25.33 16.89 -9.06
C GLY A 199 25.93 16.42 -10.38
N GLY A 200 25.10 15.94 -11.32
CA GLY A 200 25.55 15.43 -12.62
C GLY A 200 26.09 13.99 -12.59
N LYS A 201 26.08 13.34 -11.42
CA LYS A 201 26.48 11.94 -11.23
C LYS A 201 25.26 11.08 -10.92
N THR A 202 25.38 9.79 -11.21
CA THR A 202 24.33 8.82 -10.95
C THR A 202 24.80 7.79 -9.94
N SER A 203 24.06 7.63 -8.86
CA SER A 203 24.20 6.52 -7.92
C SER A 203 23.23 5.42 -8.31
N LEU A 204 23.72 4.20 -8.48
CA LEU A 204 22.94 3.02 -8.76
C LEU A 204 23.09 2.05 -7.59
N HIS A 205 21.99 1.79 -6.91
CA HIS A 205 21.90 0.80 -5.85
C HIS A 205 21.28 -0.49 -6.39
N LEU A 206 21.91 -1.62 -6.09
CA LEU A 206 21.43 -2.96 -6.41
C LEU A 206 21.05 -3.70 -5.13
N GLU A 207 19.89 -4.34 -5.14
CA GLU A 207 19.52 -5.38 -4.18
C GLU A 207 19.13 -6.66 -4.92
N HIS A 208 19.69 -7.79 -4.50
CA HIS A 208 19.29 -9.11 -4.95
C HIS A 208 18.82 -9.92 -3.73
N THR A 209 17.51 -10.12 -3.62
CA THR A 209 16.81 -10.68 -2.46
C THR A 209 16.26 -12.08 -2.76
N GLY A 210 15.90 -12.83 -1.72
CA GLY A 210 15.28 -14.16 -1.85
C GLY A 210 16.22 -15.34 -1.66
N PHE A 211 17.41 -15.13 -1.09
CA PHE A 211 18.35 -16.22 -0.79
C PHE A 211 18.09 -16.80 0.60
N GLU A 212 17.90 -18.12 0.73
CA GLU A 212 17.65 -18.75 2.04
C GLU A 212 18.90 -18.89 2.92
N LYS A 213 20.09 -18.97 2.31
CA LYS A 213 21.37 -19.23 2.99
C LYS A 213 22.58 -18.76 2.18
N GLU A 214 23.71 -18.56 2.85
CA GLU A 214 24.98 -18.22 2.19
C GLU A 214 25.61 -19.44 1.51
N ASP A 215 25.09 -19.80 0.33
CA ASP A 215 25.60 -20.89 -0.48
C ASP A 215 26.27 -20.41 -1.78
N GLN A 216 26.50 -21.33 -2.73
CA GLN A 216 27.12 -21.02 -4.00
C GLN A 216 26.32 -19.99 -4.81
N ALA A 217 24.99 -20.01 -4.74
CA ALA A 217 24.16 -19.07 -5.48
C ALA A 217 24.24 -17.66 -4.88
N PHE A 218 24.14 -17.55 -3.55
CA PHE A 218 24.32 -16.28 -2.84
C PHE A 218 25.70 -15.67 -3.11
N ASN A 219 26.77 -16.47 -2.93
CA ASN A 219 28.14 -16.00 -3.17
C ASN A 219 28.39 -15.70 -4.65
N GLY A 220 27.84 -16.51 -5.56
CA GLY A 220 27.89 -16.28 -7.00
C GLY A 220 27.26 -14.95 -7.40
N ALA A 221 26.07 -14.63 -6.85
CA ALA A 221 25.43 -13.33 -7.04
C ALA A 221 26.27 -12.20 -6.43
N LYS A 222 26.77 -12.39 -5.20
CA LYS A 222 27.58 -11.38 -4.49
C LYS A 222 28.81 -10.95 -5.28
N PHE A 223 29.60 -11.89 -5.77
CA PHE A 223 30.81 -11.57 -6.54
C PHE A 223 30.51 -11.28 -8.02
N GLY A 224 29.49 -11.94 -8.58
CA GLY A 224 29.06 -11.75 -9.97
C GLY A 224 28.61 -10.31 -10.22
N TRP A 225 27.75 -9.77 -9.35
CA TRP A 225 27.27 -8.40 -9.49
C TRP A 225 28.35 -7.34 -9.33
N ALA A 226 29.31 -7.53 -8.41
CA ALA A 226 30.46 -6.64 -8.27
C ALA A 226 31.23 -6.54 -9.60
N ARG A 227 31.55 -7.69 -10.21
CA ARG A 227 32.25 -7.75 -11.50
C ARG A 227 31.42 -7.16 -12.64
N MET A 228 30.13 -7.47 -12.71
CA MET A 228 29.23 -6.92 -13.73
C MET A 228 29.10 -5.40 -13.63
N GLY A 229 29.11 -4.84 -12.42
CA GLY A 229 29.13 -3.39 -12.20
C GLY A 229 30.39 -2.71 -12.74
N GLU A 230 31.55 -3.37 -12.70
CA GLU A 230 32.77 -2.87 -13.35
C GLU A 230 32.64 -2.84 -14.88
N GLU A 231 32.04 -3.87 -15.48
CA GLU A 231 31.78 -3.91 -16.92
C GLU A 231 30.74 -2.86 -17.35
N LEU A 232 29.72 -2.61 -16.51
CA LEU A 232 28.79 -1.50 -16.72
C LEU A 232 29.51 -0.15 -16.69
N ASN A 233 30.44 0.07 -15.76
CA ASN A 233 31.21 1.32 -15.72
C ASN A 233 32.00 1.52 -17.03
N LYS A 234 32.71 0.48 -17.52
CA LYS A 234 33.46 0.55 -18.78
C LYS A 234 32.54 0.85 -19.97
N LEU A 235 31.39 0.17 -20.05
CA LEU A 235 30.41 0.41 -21.10
C LEU A 235 29.91 1.87 -21.11
N LEU A 236 29.64 2.43 -19.92
CA LEU A 236 29.21 3.81 -19.78
C LEU A 236 30.30 4.82 -20.18
N GLU A 237 31.58 4.49 -20.03
CA GLU A 237 32.67 5.35 -20.51
C GLU A 237 32.80 5.35 -22.04
N GLU A 238 32.37 4.27 -22.71
CA GLU A 238 32.46 4.09 -24.17
C GLU A 238 31.26 4.63 -24.97
N MET A 239 30.08 4.70 -24.34
CA MET A 239 28.82 5.20 -24.94
C MET A 239 28.81 6.72 -25.12
#